data_AF-A0AAD6UB94-F1
#
_entry.id   AF-A0AAD6UB94-F1
#
_cell.length_a   1.000
_cell.length_b   1.000
_cell.length_c   1.000
_cell.angle_alpha   90.00
_cell.angle_beta   90.00
_cell.angle_gamma   90.00
#
_symmetry.space_group_name_H-M   'P 1'
#
loop_
_entity.id
_entity.type
_entity.pdbx_description
1 polymer ?
#
loop_
_entity_poly.entity_id
_entity_poly.type
_entity_poly.pdbx_seq_one_letter_code
_entity_poly.pdbx_strand_id
1 'polypeptide(L)'
;MPLSLSLITLCLVFVSLLSPVGGAVERRKCSHPAVRKEWRSLPHKERADWITAVNCLAKLPHDRMFKPSVNPPDIAPYNASGSLFDGIGSLTQTLNSLAKILFMHTWIHYTGQFLPWHRWYINTFDQALRSRCGYRGSSPYWDWTKGSPSPSSRVRVMQYLPVSGLGGWGAASTQYHVLDGAFSASSSFRPSYPYPHIMWRNYTLFPPLDKLIPIPGFVWNLSMPATDNFTRPVVEGIINGFEGDFRNFHATLESGPHTYVHLCVSGDMAGVCPVGAPPDCITAPTFSANDPLFFLHHAMVDRIWYKWQHKHKSNKNAFFGGSVQRLENATAFLRYQTGGPPFLSMDSVIPTNGLATSPVILSDVMSTTEGPLCYIYD
;
A
#
# COMPACT_ATOMS: atom_id res chain seq x y z
N MET A 1 13.99 29.55 81.44
CA MET A 1 14.66 28.23 81.41
C MET A 1 13.68 27.22 80.83
N PRO A 2 14.14 26.29 79.97
CA PRO A 2 13.56 26.07 78.64
C PRO A 2 12.52 24.92 78.57
N LEU A 3 11.69 24.93 77.53
CA LEU A 3 10.91 23.78 77.06
C LEU A 3 11.24 23.47 75.58
N SER A 4 11.61 22.20 75.36
CA SER A 4 11.69 21.37 74.16
C SER A 4 11.51 21.98 72.75
N LEU A 5 12.53 21.80 71.90
CA LEU A 5 12.40 21.82 70.44
C LEU A 5 11.80 20.48 69.95
N SER A 6 10.68 20.55 69.24
CA SER A 6 10.23 19.51 68.30
C SER A 6 10.42 20.03 66.88
N LEU A 7 11.25 19.35 66.08
CA LEU A 7 11.37 19.62 64.64
C LEU A 7 10.10 19.13 63.93
N ILE A 8 9.36 20.05 63.31
CA ILE A 8 8.35 19.73 62.30
C ILE A 8 8.98 20.00 60.93
N THR A 9 9.20 18.93 60.18
CA THR A 9 9.68 18.98 58.79
C THR A 9 8.55 19.45 57.89
N LEU A 10 8.67 20.64 57.31
CA LEU A 10 7.71 21.20 56.35
C LEU A 10 7.96 20.59 54.96
N CYS A 11 7.10 19.66 54.51
CA CYS A 11 7.08 19.18 53.13
C CYS A 11 6.56 20.30 52.21
N LEU A 12 7.45 20.92 51.43
CA LEU A 12 7.07 21.78 50.30
C LEU A 12 6.63 20.90 49.13
N VAL A 13 5.33 20.83 48.87
CA VAL A 13 4.76 20.25 47.66
C VAL A 13 4.97 21.25 46.51
N PHE A 14 5.91 20.95 45.61
CA PHE A 14 6.00 21.64 44.32
C PHE A 14 4.86 21.13 43.43
N VAL A 15 3.79 21.93 43.31
CA VAL A 15 2.80 21.74 42.25
C VAL A 15 3.42 22.29 40.96
N SER A 16 3.99 21.39 40.15
CA SER A 16 4.38 21.72 38.78
C SER A 16 3.11 21.91 37.95
N LEU A 17 2.80 23.17 37.62
CA LEU A 17 1.81 23.54 36.61
C LEU A 17 2.31 23.00 35.25
N LEU A 18 1.82 21.82 34.84
CA LEU A 18 1.93 21.36 33.47
C LEU A 18 1.03 22.26 32.61
N SER A 19 1.63 23.17 31.87
CA SER A 19 0.95 23.85 30.77
C SER A 19 0.51 22.79 29.74
N PRO A 20 -0.70 22.88 29.17
CA PRO A 20 -1.07 22.00 28.08
C PRO A 20 -0.23 22.39 26.87
N VAL A 21 0.68 21.52 26.45
CA VAL A 21 1.36 21.63 25.16
C VAL A 21 0.34 21.26 24.08
N GLY A 22 -0.59 22.17 23.83
CA GLY A 22 -1.52 22.15 22.70
C GLY A 22 -1.06 23.15 21.65
N GLY A 23 0.19 23.04 21.20
CA GLY A 23 0.70 23.76 20.04
C GLY A 23 0.64 22.85 18.83
N ALA A 24 -0.17 23.18 17.83
CA ALA A 24 -0.10 22.51 16.54
C ALA A 24 1.32 22.68 15.97
N VAL A 25 2.08 21.58 15.90
CA VAL A 25 3.40 21.60 15.26
C VAL A 25 3.18 21.98 13.79
N GLU A 26 3.68 23.16 13.39
CA GLU A 26 3.52 23.63 12.02
C GLU A 26 4.25 22.68 11.07
N ARG A 27 3.50 21.97 10.22
CA ARG A 27 4.07 21.01 9.27
C ARG A 27 4.90 21.75 8.23
N ARG A 28 6.14 21.30 8.04
CA ARG A 28 7.04 21.85 7.02
C ARG A 28 6.39 21.77 5.64
N LYS A 29 6.28 22.90 4.96
CA LYS A 29 5.79 22.98 3.57
C LYS A 29 6.91 22.64 2.58
N CYS A 30 6.58 21.84 1.58
CA CYS A 30 7.44 21.50 0.47
C CYS A 30 7.53 22.66 -0.53
N SER A 31 8.75 23.10 -0.86
CA SER A 31 8.98 24.18 -1.82
C SER A 31 9.20 23.71 -3.26
N HIS A 32 9.71 22.48 -3.44
CA HIS A 32 10.06 21.93 -4.75
C HIS A 32 9.52 20.49 -4.88
N PRO A 33 8.20 20.33 -5.08
CA PRO A 33 7.60 19.00 -5.15
C PRO A 33 8.07 18.25 -6.39
N ALA A 34 8.44 16.98 -6.22
CA ALA A 34 8.67 16.09 -7.35
C ALA A 34 7.35 15.82 -8.09
N VAL A 35 7.37 15.75 -9.42
CA VAL A 35 6.17 15.44 -10.22
C VAL A 35 6.13 13.93 -10.48
N ARG A 36 5.09 13.24 -10.01
CA ARG A 36 4.78 11.85 -10.37
C ARG A 36 4.03 11.83 -11.70
N LYS A 37 4.57 11.10 -12.67
CA LYS A 37 4.07 11.08 -14.06
C LYS A 37 3.53 9.71 -14.44
N GLU A 38 2.68 9.68 -15.45
CA GLU A 38 2.14 8.44 -16.00
C GLU A 38 3.24 7.57 -16.63
N TRP A 39 3.29 6.28 -16.31
CA TRP A 39 4.36 5.37 -16.77
C TRP A 39 4.63 5.40 -18.28
N ARG A 40 3.58 5.52 -19.10
CA ARG A 40 3.71 5.50 -20.57
C ARG A 40 4.14 6.85 -21.14
N SER A 41 4.01 7.95 -20.39
CA SER A 41 4.57 9.26 -20.79
C SER A 41 6.06 9.39 -20.48
N LEU A 42 6.62 8.50 -19.65
CA LEU A 42 8.05 8.49 -19.36
C LEU A 42 8.89 8.08 -20.57
N PRO A 43 10.01 8.78 -20.85
CA PRO A 43 11.04 8.31 -21.77
C PRO A 43 11.57 6.93 -21.37
N HIS A 44 12.03 6.14 -22.34
CA HIS A 44 12.62 4.81 -22.08
C HIS A 44 13.76 4.86 -21.05
N LYS A 45 14.57 5.92 -21.07
CA LYS A 45 15.63 6.13 -20.08
C LYS A 45 15.08 6.29 -18.66
N GLU A 46 14.06 7.12 -18.45
CA GLU A 46 13.47 7.32 -17.12
C GLU A 46 12.83 6.03 -16.59
N ARG A 47 12.19 5.25 -17.47
CA ARG A 47 11.68 3.90 -17.11
C ARG A 47 12.80 2.95 -16.70
N ALA A 48 13.89 2.92 -17.45
CA ALA A 48 15.07 2.10 -17.15
C ALA A 48 15.74 2.52 -15.84
N ASP A 49 15.83 3.83 -15.56
CA ASP A 49 16.40 4.35 -14.31
C ASP A 49 15.58 3.89 -13.10
N TRP A 50 14.24 3.93 -13.17
CA TRP A 50 13.35 3.43 -12.12
C TRP A 50 13.50 1.91 -11.93
N ILE A 51 13.43 1.14 -13.02
CA ILE A 51 13.60 -0.33 -12.99
C ILE A 51 14.96 -0.73 -12.41
N THR A 52 16.02 -0.02 -12.78
CA THR A 52 17.38 -0.26 -12.26
C THR A 52 17.42 -0.08 -10.75
N ALA A 53 16.77 0.96 -10.23
CA ALA A 53 16.68 1.19 -8.80
C ALA A 53 15.85 0.11 -8.07
N VAL A 54 14.75 -0.36 -8.66
CA VAL A 54 13.96 -1.49 -8.11
C VAL A 54 14.80 -2.77 -8.06
N ASN A 55 15.47 -3.11 -9.17
CA ASN A 55 16.36 -4.27 -9.24
C ASN A 55 17.56 -4.16 -8.28
N CYS A 56 18.01 -2.95 -7.98
CA CYS A 56 19.00 -2.71 -6.94
C CYS A 56 18.44 -3.03 -5.54
N LEU A 57 17.24 -2.54 -5.20
CA LEU A 57 16.59 -2.88 -3.91
C LEU A 57 16.39 -4.40 -3.76
N ALA A 58 16.06 -5.09 -4.86
CA ALA A 58 15.91 -6.55 -4.89
C ALA A 58 17.22 -7.34 -4.72
N LYS A 59 18.38 -6.67 -4.75
CA LYS A 59 19.70 -7.28 -4.53
C LYS A 59 20.33 -6.90 -3.20
N LEU A 60 19.89 -5.79 -2.60
CA LEU A 60 20.38 -5.38 -1.29
C LEU A 60 19.86 -6.35 -0.22
N PRO A 61 20.65 -6.68 0.81
CA PRO A 61 20.16 -7.47 1.93
C PRO A 61 19.02 -6.73 2.63
N HIS A 62 18.04 -7.46 3.15
CA HIS A 62 17.01 -6.89 4.01
C HIS A 62 17.64 -6.15 5.21
N ASP A 63 16.95 -5.12 5.69
CA ASP A 63 17.39 -4.43 6.90
C ASP A 63 17.19 -5.34 8.12
N ARG A 64 18.21 -5.46 8.97
CA ARG A 64 18.16 -6.25 10.21
C ARG A 64 17.16 -5.69 11.23
N MET A 65 16.66 -4.47 11.03
CA MET A 65 15.56 -3.88 11.80
C MET A 65 14.19 -4.51 11.49
N PHE A 66 14.01 -5.18 10.34
CA PHE A 66 12.80 -5.94 10.02
C PHE A 66 12.83 -7.29 10.76
N LYS A 67 12.59 -7.24 12.07
CA LYS A 67 12.42 -8.45 12.90
C LYS A 67 10.93 -8.76 12.99
N PRO A 68 10.46 -9.95 12.55
CA PRO A 68 9.11 -10.40 12.83
C PRO A 68 8.90 -10.41 14.34
N SER A 69 7.87 -9.70 14.83
CA SER A 69 7.62 -9.53 16.27
C SER A 69 7.06 -10.78 16.95
N VAL A 70 6.68 -11.80 16.18
CA VAL A 70 6.22 -13.13 16.62
C VAL A 70 6.71 -14.15 15.55
N ASN A 71 6.81 -15.46 15.80
CA ASN A 71 7.21 -16.50 14.81
C ASN A 71 6.37 -17.79 15.05
N PRO A 72 5.48 -18.27 14.16
CA PRO A 72 4.58 -19.37 14.39
C PRO A 72 4.96 -20.57 13.49
N PRO A 73 4.47 -21.77 13.79
CA PRO A 73 4.86 -22.98 13.07
C PRO A 73 4.24 -23.13 11.65
N ASP A 74 3.21 -22.35 11.29
CA ASP A 74 2.33 -22.64 10.14
C ASP A 74 2.34 -21.57 9.01
N ILE A 75 3.42 -20.78 8.92
CA ILE A 75 3.69 -19.88 7.79
C ILE A 75 5.13 -20.10 7.39
N ALA A 76 5.40 -20.16 6.09
CA ALA A 76 6.77 -20.16 5.59
C ALA A 76 7.55 -18.99 6.25
N PRO A 77 8.61 -19.28 7.02
CA PRO A 77 9.33 -18.24 7.75
C PRO A 77 9.85 -17.17 6.78
N TYR A 78 9.85 -15.91 7.21
CA TYR A 78 10.53 -14.84 6.47
C TYR A 78 11.95 -15.31 6.17
N ASN A 79 12.27 -15.47 4.90
CA ASN A 79 13.52 -16.07 4.50
C ASN A 79 14.66 -15.08 4.81
N ALA A 80 15.66 -15.50 5.60
CA ALA A 80 16.83 -14.70 5.91
C ALA A 80 17.64 -14.27 4.68
N SER A 81 17.41 -14.91 3.51
CA SER A 81 17.96 -14.49 2.22
C SER A 81 17.14 -13.40 1.51
N GLY A 82 16.07 -12.89 2.11
CA GLY A 82 15.21 -11.85 1.55
C GLY A 82 15.97 -10.54 1.28
N SER A 83 15.61 -9.90 0.18
CA SER A 83 16.16 -8.61 -0.23
C SER A 83 15.52 -7.43 0.50
N LEU A 84 16.04 -6.21 0.35
CA LEU A 84 15.41 -5.00 0.86
C LEU A 84 14.08 -4.71 0.13
N PHE A 85 13.96 -5.07 -1.15
CA PHE A 85 12.69 -5.05 -1.86
C PHE A 85 11.69 -6.02 -1.22
N ASP A 86 12.12 -7.24 -0.90
CA ASP A 86 11.28 -8.20 -0.16
C ASP A 86 10.93 -7.67 1.22
N GLY A 87 11.87 -7.02 1.93
CA GLY A 87 11.62 -6.39 3.22
C GLY A 87 10.51 -5.35 3.12
N ILE A 88 10.63 -4.37 2.21
CA ILE A 88 9.61 -3.34 1.95
C ILE A 88 8.30 -3.98 1.47
N GLY A 89 8.36 -4.95 0.55
CA GLY A 89 7.21 -5.68 0.00
C GLY A 89 6.50 -6.59 1.01
N SER A 90 7.22 -7.09 2.02
CA SER A 90 6.73 -8.06 3.01
C SER A 90 6.02 -7.45 4.21
N LEU A 91 6.07 -6.13 4.41
CA LEU A 91 5.49 -5.54 5.62
C LEU A 91 3.98 -5.72 5.71
N THR A 92 3.28 -5.83 4.58
CA THR A 92 1.88 -6.33 4.46
C THR A 92 1.62 -7.64 5.22
N GLN A 93 2.66 -8.36 5.65
CA GLN A 93 2.59 -9.72 6.21
C GLN A 93 3.13 -9.85 7.64
N THR A 94 3.54 -8.76 8.30
CA THR A 94 4.09 -8.97 9.65
C THR A 94 2.95 -9.12 10.65
N LEU A 95 2.67 -10.35 11.05
CA LEU A 95 2.32 -10.78 12.40
C LEU A 95 1.99 -12.29 12.38
N ASN A 96 2.24 -12.96 13.49
CA ASN A 96 2.39 -14.42 13.50
C ASN A 96 1.44 -15.14 14.47
N SER A 97 0.51 -15.88 13.87
CA SER A 97 -0.53 -16.80 14.36
C SER A 97 -1.45 -17.01 13.14
N LEU A 98 -2.18 -18.12 12.98
CA LEU A 98 -3.22 -18.20 11.94
C LEU A 98 -4.31 -17.10 12.06
N ALA A 99 -4.30 -16.34 13.18
CA ALA A 99 -5.02 -15.10 13.42
C ALA A 99 -4.26 -13.79 13.09
N LYS A 100 -3.08 -13.85 12.46
CA LYS A 100 -2.12 -12.72 12.33
C LYS A 100 -1.40 -12.59 10.97
N ILE A 101 -1.50 -13.57 10.08
CA ILE A 101 -1.14 -13.41 8.64
C ILE A 101 -2.01 -12.33 7.98
N LEU A 102 -3.22 -12.16 8.51
CA LEU A 102 -4.17 -11.10 8.16
C LEU A 102 -3.86 -9.74 8.80
N PHE A 103 -2.96 -9.61 9.78
CA PHE A 103 -2.99 -8.46 10.71
C PHE A 103 -2.62 -7.12 10.07
N MET A 104 -1.53 -6.98 9.32
CA MET A 104 -1.27 -5.66 8.70
C MET A 104 -2.26 -5.35 7.58
N HIS A 105 -2.61 -6.34 6.75
CA HIS A 105 -3.68 -6.19 5.75
C HIS A 105 -5.01 -5.72 6.36
N THR A 106 -5.49 -6.37 7.44
CA THR A 106 -6.72 -6.00 8.18
C THR A 106 -6.63 -4.66 8.90
N TRP A 107 -5.44 -4.11 9.07
CA TRP A 107 -5.25 -2.79 9.68
C TRP A 107 -5.18 -1.69 8.64
N ILE A 108 -4.81 -2.01 7.40
CA ILE A 108 -4.54 -1.04 6.32
C ILE A 108 -5.48 -1.19 5.10
N HIS A 109 -6.39 -2.16 5.08
CA HIS A 109 -7.40 -2.34 4.04
C HIS A 109 -8.79 -2.48 4.66
N TYR A 110 -9.78 -1.87 4.02
CA TYR A 110 -11.13 -1.72 4.52
C TYR A 110 -11.14 -1.10 5.93
N THR A 111 -10.20 -0.16 6.16
CA THR A 111 -9.98 0.62 7.38
C THR A 111 -9.63 2.06 7.04
N GLY A 112 -9.78 2.97 8.00
CA GLY A 112 -9.41 4.38 7.80
C GLY A 112 -7.90 4.58 7.55
N GLN A 113 -7.06 3.57 7.77
CA GLN A 113 -5.64 3.66 7.46
C GLN A 113 -5.33 3.51 5.97
N PHE A 114 -6.24 2.97 5.14
CA PHE A 114 -5.94 2.58 3.76
C PHE A 114 -5.26 3.66 2.93
N LEU A 115 -5.90 4.83 2.78
CA LEU A 115 -5.33 5.90 1.96
C LEU A 115 -4.06 6.53 2.58
N PRO A 116 -4.06 6.95 3.87
CA PRO A 116 -2.86 7.49 4.51
C PRO A 116 -1.66 6.53 4.52
N TRP A 117 -1.91 5.25 4.85
CA TRP A 117 -0.87 4.22 4.94
C TRP A 117 -0.24 3.95 3.58
N HIS A 118 -1.04 3.76 2.53
CA HIS A 118 -0.50 3.49 1.19
C HIS A 118 0.24 4.71 0.63
N ARG A 119 -0.25 5.93 0.86
CA ARG A 119 0.48 7.16 0.51
C ARG A 119 1.86 7.20 1.16
N TRP A 120 1.92 6.95 2.47
CA TRP A 120 3.17 6.88 3.22
C TRP A 120 4.09 5.76 2.71
N TYR A 121 3.53 4.58 2.42
CA TYR A 121 4.25 3.41 1.96
C TYR A 121 4.93 3.65 0.60
N ILE A 122 4.23 4.23 -0.38
CA ILE A 122 4.83 4.60 -1.67
C ILE A 122 5.92 5.66 -1.51
N ASN A 123 5.72 6.64 -0.61
CA ASN A 123 6.76 7.61 -0.31
C ASN A 123 8.00 6.95 0.35
N THR A 124 7.80 5.98 1.23
CA THR A 124 8.89 5.21 1.86
C THR A 124 9.67 4.40 0.83
N PHE A 125 8.97 3.77 -0.12
CA PHE A 125 9.59 3.10 -1.26
C PHE A 125 10.40 4.08 -2.13
N ASP A 126 9.84 5.26 -2.46
CA ASP A 126 10.55 6.32 -3.18
C ASP A 126 11.84 6.76 -2.46
N GLN A 127 11.78 6.93 -1.14
CA GLN A 127 12.94 7.27 -0.33
C GLN A 127 14.00 6.16 -0.35
N ALA A 128 13.60 4.89 -0.32
CA ALA A 128 14.51 3.75 -0.44
C ALA A 128 15.20 3.72 -1.81
N LEU A 129 14.45 3.89 -2.92
CA LEU A 129 15.02 3.98 -4.27
C LEU A 129 16.09 5.08 -4.36
N ARG A 130 15.83 6.25 -3.76
CA ARG A 130 16.76 7.40 -3.78
C ARG A 130 17.97 7.17 -2.90
N SER A 131 17.76 6.85 -1.63
CA SER A 131 18.83 6.79 -0.61
C SER A 131 19.70 5.53 -0.72
N ARG A 132 19.14 4.41 -1.20
CA ARG A 132 19.86 3.13 -1.25
C ARG A 132 20.33 2.75 -2.64
N CYS A 133 19.68 3.26 -3.68
CA CYS A 133 19.95 2.90 -5.07
C CYS A 133 20.20 4.10 -5.99
N GLY A 134 20.31 5.31 -5.45
CA GLY A 134 20.70 6.51 -6.20
C GLY A 134 19.67 6.98 -7.23
N TYR A 135 18.42 6.52 -7.15
CA TYR A 135 17.35 7.00 -8.01
C TYR A 135 17.16 8.51 -7.82
N ARG A 136 16.93 9.25 -8.91
CA ARG A 136 16.73 10.71 -8.87
C ARG A 136 15.34 11.16 -9.29
N GLY A 137 14.53 10.25 -9.81
CA GLY A 137 13.16 10.54 -10.22
C GLY A 137 12.15 10.43 -9.08
N SER A 138 10.89 10.31 -9.47
CA SER A 138 9.73 10.02 -8.64
C SER A 138 9.10 8.69 -9.07
N SER A 139 8.36 8.02 -8.19
CA SER A 139 7.60 6.85 -8.63
C SER A 139 6.56 7.26 -9.68
N PRO A 140 6.52 6.55 -10.82
CA PRO A 140 5.46 6.73 -11.80
C PRO A 140 4.14 6.16 -11.30
N TYR A 141 3.05 6.55 -11.95
CA TYR A 141 1.74 5.94 -11.72
C TYR A 141 1.21 5.27 -12.98
N TRP A 142 0.35 4.26 -12.81
CA TRP A 142 -0.31 3.56 -13.91
C TRP A 142 -1.77 3.98 -14.03
N ASP A 143 -2.11 4.74 -15.08
CA ASP A 143 -3.49 5.15 -15.34
C ASP A 143 -4.31 4.04 -16.00
N TRP A 144 -5.04 3.25 -15.22
CA TRP A 144 -5.86 2.14 -15.73
C TRP A 144 -6.97 2.58 -16.68
N THR A 145 -7.40 3.86 -16.59
CA THR A 145 -8.46 4.41 -17.44
C THR A 145 -7.99 4.59 -18.88
N LYS A 146 -6.68 4.62 -19.11
CA LYS A 146 -6.07 4.71 -20.43
C LYS A 146 -5.78 3.30 -20.96
N GLY A 147 -6.42 2.93 -22.05
CA GLY A 147 -6.27 1.62 -22.71
C GLY A 147 -7.58 1.22 -23.37
N SER A 148 -7.54 0.43 -24.44
CA SER A 148 -8.76 -0.16 -24.99
C SER A 148 -9.19 -1.34 -24.09
N PRO A 149 -10.47 -1.75 -24.07
CA PRO A 149 -10.94 -2.91 -23.31
C PRO A 149 -10.33 -4.26 -23.74
N SER A 150 -9.57 -4.32 -24.83
CA SER A 150 -8.93 -5.58 -25.22
C SER A 150 -7.76 -5.97 -24.31
N PRO A 151 -7.59 -7.27 -23.98
CA PRO A 151 -6.45 -7.79 -23.23
C PRO A 151 -5.11 -7.33 -23.82
N SER A 152 -5.03 -7.22 -25.16
CA SER A 152 -3.86 -6.83 -25.96
C SER A 152 -3.53 -5.33 -25.95
N SER A 153 -4.47 -4.45 -25.60
CA SER A 153 -4.24 -3.00 -25.61
C SER A 153 -4.02 -2.41 -24.21
N ARG A 154 -4.46 -3.13 -23.16
CA ARG A 154 -4.09 -2.87 -21.75
C ARG A 154 -2.64 -3.31 -21.45
N VAL A 155 -2.02 -4.07 -22.36
CA VAL A 155 -0.59 -4.42 -22.44
C VAL A 155 0.35 -3.21 -22.49
N ARG A 156 -0.08 -2.00 -22.87
CA ARG A 156 0.89 -0.90 -23.09
C ARG A 156 1.63 -0.44 -21.84
N VAL A 157 1.13 -0.71 -20.63
CA VAL A 157 1.91 -0.50 -19.39
C VAL A 157 2.97 -1.60 -19.23
N MET A 158 2.59 -2.84 -19.58
CA MET A 158 3.37 -4.07 -19.59
C MET A 158 4.24 -4.13 -20.84
N GLN A 159 5.21 -3.22 -20.93
CA GLN A 159 6.18 -3.21 -22.01
C GLN A 159 7.10 -4.44 -21.91
N TYR A 160 7.31 -5.09 -23.04
CA TYR A 160 8.15 -6.30 -23.17
C TYR A 160 9.66 -6.00 -23.24
N LEU A 161 10.04 -4.72 -23.17
CA LEU A 161 11.42 -4.28 -23.35
C LEU A 161 12.31 -4.73 -22.19
N PRO A 162 13.44 -5.42 -22.45
CA PRO A 162 14.25 -6.06 -21.40
C PRO A 162 14.77 -5.13 -20.30
N VAL A 163 14.95 -3.84 -20.58
CA VAL A 163 15.54 -2.88 -19.63
C VAL A 163 14.53 -1.83 -19.15
N SER A 164 13.61 -1.41 -20.02
CA SER A 164 12.67 -0.31 -19.74
C SER A 164 11.22 -0.78 -19.60
N GLY A 165 10.98 -2.09 -19.53
CA GLY A 165 9.66 -2.69 -19.50
C GLY A 165 9.39 -3.51 -18.24
N LEU A 166 8.13 -3.49 -17.79
CA LEU A 166 7.67 -4.18 -16.56
C LEU A 166 7.42 -5.68 -16.76
N GLY A 167 7.58 -6.18 -17.98
CA GLY A 167 7.22 -7.54 -18.36
C GLY A 167 5.73 -7.71 -18.62
N GLY A 168 5.39 -8.71 -19.42
CA GLY A 168 4.06 -9.03 -19.92
C GLY A 168 3.25 -9.93 -19.01
N TRP A 169 2.30 -10.63 -19.64
CA TRP A 169 1.51 -11.70 -19.04
C TRP A 169 2.23 -13.03 -19.18
N GLY A 170 2.06 -13.92 -18.20
CA GLY A 170 2.48 -15.30 -18.38
C GLY A 170 1.43 -16.15 -19.08
N ALA A 171 1.86 -17.29 -19.61
CA ALA A 171 0.99 -18.28 -20.24
C ALA A 171 0.86 -19.53 -19.36
N ALA A 172 -0.24 -20.27 -19.50
CA ALA A 172 -0.45 -21.53 -18.76
C ALA A 172 0.67 -22.55 -19.00
N SER A 173 1.22 -22.61 -20.22
CA SER A 173 2.35 -23.47 -20.60
C SER A 173 3.63 -23.18 -19.81
N THR A 174 3.76 -21.97 -19.26
CA THR A 174 4.91 -21.52 -18.47
C THR A 174 4.51 -21.23 -17.02
N GLN A 175 3.44 -21.86 -16.53
CA GLN A 175 2.93 -21.65 -15.17
C GLN A 175 2.65 -20.17 -14.85
N TYR A 176 2.29 -19.40 -15.88
CA TYR A 176 2.01 -17.96 -15.81
C TYR A 176 3.19 -17.08 -15.35
N HIS A 177 4.42 -17.60 -15.39
CA HIS A 177 5.62 -16.79 -15.17
C HIS A 177 5.73 -15.65 -16.19
N VAL A 178 6.23 -14.50 -15.73
CA VAL A 178 6.58 -13.37 -16.62
C VAL A 178 7.91 -13.69 -17.31
N LEU A 179 7.91 -13.76 -18.65
CA LEU A 179 9.07 -14.24 -19.43
C LEU A 179 9.88 -13.14 -20.11
N ASP A 180 9.40 -11.90 -20.06
CA ASP A 180 10.00 -10.75 -20.74
C ASP A 180 10.04 -9.51 -19.81
N GLY A 181 10.58 -8.41 -20.31
CA GLY A 181 10.83 -7.22 -19.50
C GLY A 181 11.95 -7.41 -18.48
N ALA A 182 12.14 -6.40 -17.63
CA ALA A 182 13.26 -6.33 -16.72
C ALA A 182 13.11 -7.15 -15.43
N PHE A 183 11.92 -7.73 -15.22
CA PHE A 183 11.57 -8.58 -14.08
C PHE A 183 11.24 -10.01 -14.53
N SER A 184 11.68 -10.40 -15.74
CA SER A 184 11.42 -11.71 -16.33
C SER A 184 12.03 -12.86 -15.54
N ALA A 185 11.61 -14.08 -15.88
CA ALA A 185 12.24 -15.33 -15.48
C ALA A 185 13.74 -15.40 -15.83
N SER A 186 14.20 -14.71 -16.88
CA SER A 186 15.62 -14.64 -17.24
C SER A 186 16.40 -13.54 -16.48
N SER A 187 15.71 -12.64 -15.78
CA SER A 187 16.33 -11.63 -14.93
C SER A 187 16.76 -12.22 -13.57
N SER A 188 17.54 -11.44 -12.80
CA SER A 188 17.88 -11.78 -11.42
C SER A 188 16.78 -11.44 -10.40
N PHE A 189 15.65 -10.87 -10.83
CA PHE A 189 14.58 -10.47 -9.92
C PHE A 189 13.79 -11.70 -9.45
N ARG A 190 13.82 -11.97 -8.14
CA ARG A 190 13.13 -13.09 -7.51
C ARG A 190 12.52 -12.62 -6.19
N PRO A 191 11.19 -12.43 -6.13
CA PRO A 191 10.52 -12.25 -4.86
C PRO A 191 10.80 -13.45 -3.96
N SER A 192 11.13 -13.20 -2.70
CA SER A 192 11.52 -14.24 -1.74
C SER A 192 10.35 -14.75 -0.88
N TYR A 193 9.18 -14.11 -0.96
CA TYR A 193 7.98 -14.40 -0.17
C TYR A 193 6.79 -14.74 -1.08
N PRO A 194 5.84 -15.63 -0.69
CA PRO A 194 5.83 -16.45 0.54
C PRO A 194 6.95 -17.50 0.56
N TYR A 195 7.51 -17.77 -0.61
CA TYR A 195 8.75 -18.50 -0.80
C TYR A 195 9.42 -17.96 -2.08
N PRO A 196 10.73 -18.22 -2.30
CA PRO A 196 11.41 -17.77 -3.51
C PRO A 196 10.76 -18.33 -4.78
N HIS A 197 10.35 -17.44 -5.69
CA HIS A 197 9.68 -17.84 -6.93
C HIS A 197 9.97 -16.86 -8.08
N ILE A 198 9.52 -17.22 -9.29
CA ILE A 198 9.54 -16.35 -10.45
C ILE A 198 8.25 -15.54 -10.45
N MET A 199 8.35 -14.21 -10.55
CA MET A 199 7.20 -13.32 -10.63
C MET A 199 6.22 -13.78 -11.73
N TRP A 200 4.93 -13.77 -11.41
CA TRP A 200 3.93 -14.36 -12.29
C TRP A 200 2.66 -13.52 -12.36
N ARG A 201 2.01 -13.54 -13.52
CA ARG A 201 0.79 -12.76 -13.82
C ARG A 201 -0.13 -13.57 -14.70
N ASN A 202 -1.42 -13.58 -14.34
CA ASN A 202 -2.43 -14.32 -15.07
C ASN A 202 -3.65 -13.42 -15.31
N TYR A 203 -3.66 -12.70 -16.43
CA TYR A 203 -4.74 -11.76 -16.73
C TYR A 203 -6.12 -12.41 -16.59
N THR A 204 -6.88 -11.94 -15.60
CA THR A 204 -8.17 -12.54 -15.22
C THR A 204 -9.26 -11.49 -15.38
N LEU A 205 -10.01 -11.58 -16.49
CA LEU A 205 -11.07 -10.60 -16.79
C LEU A 205 -12.23 -10.69 -15.79
N PHE A 206 -12.54 -11.90 -15.31
CA PHE A 206 -13.60 -12.17 -14.34
C PHE A 206 -12.98 -12.83 -13.10
N PRO A 207 -12.40 -12.04 -12.18
CA PRO A 207 -11.73 -12.59 -11.02
C PRO A 207 -12.73 -13.26 -10.06
N PRO A 208 -12.36 -14.38 -9.42
CA PRO A 208 -13.21 -15.08 -8.45
C PRO A 208 -13.20 -14.36 -7.09
N LEU A 209 -13.83 -13.19 -7.03
CA LEU A 209 -13.89 -12.32 -5.86
C LEU A 209 -14.45 -13.02 -4.62
N ASP A 210 -15.44 -13.88 -4.79
CA ASP A 210 -16.05 -14.69 -3.73
C ASP A 210 -15.05 -15.62 -3.03
N LYS A 211 -14.02 -16.08 -3.77
CA LYS A 211 -12.96 -16.93 -3.25
C LYS A 211 -11.80 -16.13 -2.69
N LEU A 212 -11.46 -15.01 -3.33
CA LEU A 212 -10.29 -14.19 -2.95
C LEU A 212 -10.60 -13.22 -1.81
N ILE A 213 -11.85 -12.76 -1.70
CA ILE A 213 -12.36 -11.87 -0.65
C ILE A 213 -13.70 -12.43 -0.16
N PRO A 214 -13.67 -13.56 0.58
CA PRO A 214 -14.88 -14.19 1.07
C PRO A 214 -15.51 -13.35 2.18
N ILE A 215 -16.71 -12.82 1.93
CA ILE A 215 -17.52 -12.10 2.92
C ILE A 215 -18.85 -12.86 3.08
N PRO A 216 -19.08 -13.54 4.21
CA PRO A 216 -20.31 -14.31 4.43
C PRO A 216 -21.58 -13.48 4.23
N GLY A 217 -22.46 -13.93 3.33
CA GLY A 217 -23.73 -13.28 3.02
C GLY A 217 -23.63 -12.06 2.09
N PHE A 218 -22.44 -11.68 1.62
CA PHE A 218 -22.25 -10.62 0.64
C PHE A 218 -22.09 -11.23 -0.75
N VAL A 219 -22.77 -10.67 -1.74
CA VAL A 219 -22.77 -11.19 -3.11
C VAL A 219 -21.98 -10.24 -4.01
N TRP A 220 -20.81 -10.69 -4.45
CA TRP A 220 -20.05 -10.01 -5.49
C TRP A 220 -20.73 -10.20 -6.86
N ASN A 221 -20.66 -9.18 -7.72
CA ASN A 221 -21.10 -9.32 -9.11
C ASN A 221 -20.01 -10.00 -9.95
N LEU A 222 -19.98 -11.33 -9.94
CA LEU A 222 -18.99 -12.14 -10.65
C LEU A 222 -19.15 -12.12 -12.17
N SER A 223 -20.28 -11.60 -12.67
CA SER A 223 -20.58 -11.49 -14.10
C SER A 223 -20.06 -10.19 -14.72
N MET A 224 -19.54 -9.26 -13.91
CA MET A 224 -18.99 -7.99 -14.39
C MET A 224 -17.51 -8.14 -14.69
N PRO A 225 -17.03 -7.75 -15.90
CA PRO A 225 -15.61 -7.79 -16.17
C PRO A 225 -14.90 -6.75 -15.30
N ALA A 226 -13.74 -7.12 -14.76
CA ALA A 226 -12.96 -6.26 -13.87
C ALA A 226 -12.69 -4.89 -14.48
N THR A 227 -12.47 -4.86 -15.80
CA THR A 227 -12.19 -3.66 -16.59
C THR A 227 -13.25 -2.57 -16.52
N ASP A 228 -14.50 -2.92 -16.20
CA ASP A 228 -15.60 -1.97 -16.14
C ASP A 228 -15.60 -1.19 -14.82
N ASN A 229 -14.91 -1.71 -13.79
CA ASN A 229 -14.80 -1.10 -12.46
C ASN A 229 -13.73 0.00 -12.37
N PHE A 230 -12.96 0.23 -13.44
CA PHE A 230 -11.89 1.24 -13.46
C PHE A 230 -11.83 1.98 -14.81
N THR A 231 -12.99 2.16 -15.44
CA THR A 231 -13.13 3.04 -16.60
C THR A 231 -12.99 4.51 -16.21
N ARG A 232 -12.76 5.38 -17.20
CA ARG A 232 -12.69 6.82 -16.97
C ARG A 232 -13.96 7.37 -16.29
N PRO A 233 -15.19 7.08 -16.75
CA PRO A 233 -16.40 7.55 -16.07
C PRO A 233 -16.50 7.11 -14.61
N VAL A 234 -16.08 5.88 -14.30
CA VAL A 234 -16.06 5.39 -12.90
C VAL A 234 -15.07 6.20 -12.05
N VAL A 235 -13.84 6.39 -12.52
CA VAL A 235 -12.83 7.17 -11.78
C VAL A 235 -13.22 8.64 -11.64
N GLU A 236 -13.78 9.25 -12.69
CA GLU A 236 -14.29 10.62 -12.65
C GLU A 236 -15.51 10.75 -11.71
N GLY A 237 -16.38 9.75 -11.67
CA GLY A 237 -17.49 9.66 -10.71
C GLY A 237 -17.00 9.64 -9.26
N ILE A 238 -15.95 8.87 -8.97
CA ILE A 238 -15.33 8.82 -7.63
C ILE A 238 -14.72 10.18 -7.26
N ILE A 239 -13.99 10.82 -8.17
CA ILE A 239 -13.33 12.12 -7.90
C ILE A 239 -14.35 13.24 -7.67
N ASN A 240 -15.47 13.23 -8.38
CA ASN A 240 -16.42 14.34 -8.39
C ASN A 240 -17.68 14.10 -7.53
N GLY A 241 -17.99 12.86 -7.15
CA GLY A 241 -19.30 12.48 -6.59
C GLY A 241 -19.42 12.54 -5.06
N PHE A 242 -18.32 12.69 -4.33
CA PHE A 242 -18.29 12.54 -2.87
C PHE A 242 -17.74 13.78 -2.16
N GLU A 243 -18.31 14.95 -2.40
CA GLU A 243 -17.85 16.19 -1.75
C GLU A 243 -18.01 16.12 -0.22
N GLY A 244 -16.92 16.32 0.53
CA GLY A 244 -16.84 16.23 1.98
C GLY A 244 -16.98 14.80 2.54
N ASP A 245 -17.47 13.86 1.74
CA ASP A 245 -17.77 12.49 2.14
C ASP A 245 -16.60 11.54 1.88
N PHE A 246 -15.59 11.63 2.76
CA PHE A 246 -14.43 10.75 2.69
C PHE A 246 -14.81 9.27 2.78
N ARG A 247 -15.84 8.92 3.56
CA ARG A 247 -16.23 7.53 3.80
C ARG A 247 -16.66 6.86 2.50
N ASN A 248 -17.59 7.47 1.77
CA ASN A 248 -18.07 6.89 0.51
C ASN A 248 -17.05 7.01 -0.62
N PHE A 249 -16.25 8.08 -0.64
CA PHE A 249 -15.09 8.20 -1.54
C PHE A 249 -14.12 7.01 -1.37
N HIS A 250 -13.67 6.76 -0.15
CA HIS A 250 -12.73 5.70 0.18
C HIS A 250 -13.36 4.33 -0.10
N ALA A 251 -14.55 4.05 0.42
CA ALA A 251 -15.21 2.74 0.23
C ALA A 251 -15.38 2.38 -1.27
N THR A 252 -15.75 3.35 -2.09
CA THR A 252 -15.94 3.16 -3.55
C THR A 252 -14.61 2.95 -4.27
N LEU A 253 -13.56 3.69 -3.89
CA LEU A 253 -12.23 3.55 -4.48
C LEU A 253 -11.61 2.19 -4.15
N GLU A 254 -11.66 1.79 -2.87
CA GLU A 254 -11.05 0.54 -2.40
C GLU A 254 -11.77 -0.70 -2.95
N SER A 255 -13.11 -0.76 -2.82
CA SER A 255 -13.91 -1.91 -3.29
C SER A 255 -14.06 -1.97 -4.81
N GLY A 256 -13.83 -0.85 -5.50
CA GLY A 256 -13.92 -0.72 -6.94
C GLY A 256 -12.54 -0.77 -7.61
N PRO A 257 -12.05 0.34 -8.20
CA PRO A 257 -10.83 0.32 -9.01
C PRO A 257 -9.61 -0.35 -8.38
N HIS A 258 -9.37 -0.14 -7.08
CA HIS A 258 -8.24 -0.74 -6.38
C HIS A 258 -8.32 -2.28 -6.41
N THR A 259 -9.37 -2.86 -5.83
CA THR A 259 -9.53 -4.32 -5.76
C THR A 259 -9.56 -4.94 -7.17
N TYR A 260 -10.35 -4.40 -8.09
CA TYR A 260 -10.48 -5.02 -9.40
C TYR A 260 -9.21 -4.97 -10.25
N VAL A 261 -8.34 -3.97 -10.09
CA VAL A 261 -7.04 -3.96 -10.80
C VAL A 261 -6.09 -5.01 -10.22
N HIS A 262 -5.98 -5.12 -8.89
CA HIS A 262 -5.19 -6.18 -8.26
C HIS A 262 -5.59 -7.56 -8.78
N LEU A 263 -6.89 -7.85 -8.74
CA LEU A 263 -7.42 -9.15 -9.12
C LEU A 263 -7.37 -9.42 -10.64
N CYS A 264 -7.47 -8.37 -11.45
CA CYS A 264 -7.38 -8.49 -12.90
C CYS A 264 -5.95 -8.82 -13.37
N VAL A 265 -4.93 -8.27 -12.71
CA VAL A 265 -3.53 -8.64 -12.97
C VAL A 265 -3.25 -10.06 -12.47
N SER A 266 -3.88 -10.44 -11.34
CA SER A 266 -3.75 -11.76 -10.72
C SER A 266 -2.32 -12.08 -10.32
N GLY A 267 -2.03 -13.35 -10.05
CA GLY A 267 -0.71 -13.82 -9.64
C GLY A 267 -0.24 -13.14 -8.36
N ASP A 268 0.99 -12.63 -8.37
CA ASP A 268 1.54 -11.84 -7.26
C ASP A 268 0.63 -10.68 -6.89
N MET A 269 0.15 -9.89 -7.87
CA MET A 269 -0.71 -8.72 -7.62
C MET A 269 -2.02 -9.06 -6.89
N ALA A 270 -2.58 -10.26 -7.07
CA ALA A 270 -3.76 -10.70 -6.35
C ALA A 270 -3.44 -11.49 -5.06
N GLY A 271 -2.16 -11.70 -4.75
CA GLY A 271 -1.75 -12.47 -3.60
C GLY A 271 -2.05 -13.97 -3.76
N VAL A 272 -2.04 -14.46 -5.00
CA VAL A 272 -2.27 -15.89 -5.29
C VAL A 272 -0.95 -16.63 -5.15
N CYS A 273 -1.00 -17.80 -4.51
CA CYS A 273 0.17 -18.67 -4.39
C CYS A 273 0.69 -19.10 -5.77
N PRO A 274 2.00 -18.97 -6.07
CA PRO A 274 2.56 -19.41 -7.33
C PRO A 274 2.36 -20.91 -7.58
N VAL A 275 2.39 -21.32 -8.83
CA VAL A 275 2.30 -22.75 -9.18
C VAL A 275 3.49 -23.50 -8.59
N GLY A 276 3.23 -24.61 -7.90
CA GLY A 276 4.27 -25.37 -7.20
C GLY A 276 4.53 -24.87 -5.78
N ALA A 277 3.68 -23.97 -5.25
CA ALA A 277 3.72 -23.58 -3.86
C ALA A 277 3.68 -24.78 -2.91
N PRO A 278 4.42 -24.71 -1.80
CA PRO A 278 4.20 -25.59 -0.67
C PRO A 278 2.72 -25.59 -0.24
N PRO A 279 2.19 -26.73 0.28
CA PRO A 279 0.78 -26.83 0.68
C PRO A 279 0.31 -25.84 1.75
N ASP A 280 1.25 -25.29 2.53
CA ASP A 280 1.04 -24.27 3.56
C ASP A 280 1.04 -22.83 3.01
N CYS A 281 1.21 -22.63 1.70
CA CYS A 281 1.00 -21.32 1.10
C CYS A 281 -0.48 -20.94 1.14
N ILE A 282 -0.77 -19.80 1.76
CA ILE A 282 -2.12 -19.25 1.87
C ILE A 282 -2.24 -18.08 0.90
N THR A 283 -3.14 -18.21 -0.07
CA THR A 283 -3.51 -17.11 -0.97
C THR A 283 -4.16 -16.00 -0.15
N ALA A 284 -3.56 -14.82 -0.18
CA ALA A 284 -4.01 -13.65 0.55
C ALA A 284 -3.38 -12.41 -0.11
N PRO A 285 -4.05 -11.25 -0.12
CA PRO A 285 -3.55 -9.98 -0.69
C PRO A 285 -2.35 -9.38 0.09
N THR A 286 -1.62 -10.21 0.83
CA THR A 286 -0.53 -9.83 1.71
C THR A 286 0.79 -9.73 0.94
N PHE A 287 0.91 -10.22 -0.29
CA PHE A 287 2.16 -10.17 -1.07
C PHE A 287 2.03 -9.54 -2.45
N SER A 288 0.99 -8.72 -2.67
CA SER A 288 0.80 -7.94 -3.89
C SER A 288 1.99 -7.05 -4.25
N ALA A 289 2.73 -6.56 -3.26
CA ALA A 289 3.90 -5.72 -3.46
C ALA A 289 5.14 -6.46 -4.02
N ASN A 290 5.10 -7.80 -4.13
CA ASN A 290 6.10 -8.58 -4.84
C ASN A 290 6.20 -8.17 -6.31
N ASP A 291 5.08 -7.79 -6.92
CA ASP A 291 5.04 -7.27 -8.28
C ASP A 291 5.36 -5.76 -8.26
N PRO A 292 6.44 -5.29 -8.91
CA PRO A 292 6.76 -3.86 -8.96
C PRO A 292 5.63 -2.98 -9.54
N LEU A 293 4.69 -3.55 -10.29
CA LEU A 293 3.49 -2.86 -10.75
C LEU A 293 2.63 -2.34 -9.60
N PHE A 294 2.68 -2.97 -8.42
CA PHE A 294 2.01 -2.53 -7.20
C PHE A 294 2.26 -1.05 -6.91
N PHE A 295 3.52 -0.60 -7.02
CA PHE A 295 3.88 0.76 -6.68
C PHE A 295 3.28 1.78 -7.67
N LEU A 296 3.18 1.42 -8.95
CA LEU A 296 2.52 2.23 -9.97
C LEU A 296 1.00 2.22 -9.79
N HIS A 297 0.43 1.08 -9.38
CA HIS A 297 -0.99 0.95 -9.05
C HIS A 297 -1.34 1.85 -7.86
N HIS A 298 -0.68 1.72 -6.72
CA HIS A 298 -0.96 2.55 -5.55
C HIS A 298 -0.60 4.03 -5.73
N ALA A 299 0.36 4.38 -6.60
CA ALA A 299 0.55 5.77 -7.00
C ALA A 299 -0.67 6.33 -7.78
N MET A 300 -1.40 5.49 -8.53
CA MET A 300 -2.66 5.91 -9.17
C MET A 300 -3.83 5.98 -8.16
N VAL A 301 -3.91 5.05 -7.20
CA VAL A 301 -4.87 5.17 -6.07
C VAL A 301 -4.65 6.49 -5.33
N ASP A 302 -3.39 6.78 -4.99
CA ASP A 302 -3.00 8.03 -4.32
C ASP A 302 -3.29 9.27 -5.18
N ARG A 303 -3.09 9.18 -6.51
CA ARG A 303 -3.45 10.25 -7.44
C ARG A 303 -4.95 10.55 -7.46
N ILE A 304 -5.80 9.52 -7.39
CA ILE A 304 -7.25 9.70 -7.32
C ILE A 304 -7.62 10.45 -6.03
N TRP A 305 -7.04 10.06 -4.90
CA TRP A 305 -7.23 10.75 -3.62
C TRP A 305 -6.70 12.19 -3.66
N TYR A 306 -5.50 12.41 -4.17
CA TYR A 306 -4.94 13.75 -4.40
C TYR A 306 -5.90 14.61 -5.21
N LYS A 307 -6.46 14.10 -6.32
CA LYS A 307 -7.41 14.86 -7.15
C LYS A 307 -8.70 15.18 -6.40
N TRP A 308 -9.26 14.21 -5.68
CA TRP A 308 -10.45 14.41 -4.86
C TRP A 308 -10.22 15.48 -3.78
N GLN A 309 -9.10 15.44 -3.07
CA GLN A 309 -8.72 16.46 -2.06
C GLN A 309 -8.61 17.87 -2.66
N HIS A 310 -8.20 17.99 -3.93
CA HIS A 310 -8.07 19.26 -4.63
C HIS A 310 -9.35 19.72 -5.34
N LYS A 311 -10.42 18.89 -5.37
CA LYS A 311 -11.68 19.27 -6.03
C LYS A 311 -12.51 20.26 -5.25
N HIS A 312 -12.55 20.14 -3.92
CA HIS A 312 -13.34 21.03 -3.09
C HIS A 312 -12.67 21.28 -1.73
N LYS A 313 -12.94 22.44 -1.11
CA LYS A 313 -12.34 22.81 0.18
C LYS A 313 -12.71 21.82 1.29
N SER A 314 -13.94 21.30 1.27
CA SER A 314 -14.40 20.28 2.23
C SER A 314 -13.64 18.95 2.09
N ASN A 315 -13.11 18.62 0.92
CA ASN A 315 -12.38 17.37 0.67
C ASN A 315 -10.95 17.42 1.24
N LYS A 316 -10.32 18.61 1.27
CA LYS A 316 -8.88 18.78 1.54
C LYS A 316 -8.39 17.98 2.75
N ASN A 317 -9.12 18.10 3.87
CA ASN A 317 -8.80 17.45 5.14
C ASN A 317 -9.90 16.49 5.61
N ALA A 318 -10.88 16.17 4.77
CA ALA A 318 -11.94 15.23 5.14
C ALA A 318 -11.33 13.84 5.36
N PHE A 319 -11.75 13.20 6.44
CA PHE A 319 -11.25 11.91 6.88
C PHE A 319 -12.29 11.22 7.75
N PHE A 320 -12.49 9.91 7.54
CA PHE A 320 -13.33 9.08 8.39
C PHE A 320 -12.96 7.61 8.21
N GLY A 321 -12.81 6.88 9.31
CA GLY A 321 -12.65 5.43 9.25
C GLY A 321 -12.18 4.84 10.57
N GLY A 322 -12.42 3.55 10.73
CA GLY A 322 -12.04 2.79 11.90
C GLY A 322 -10.73 2.02 11.71
N SER A 323 -10.12 1.58 12.81
CA SER A 323 -8.86 0.82 12.77
C SER A 323 -9.05 -0.68 12.55
N VAL A 324 -10.29 -1.19 12.57
CA VAL A 324 -10.59 -2.61 12.53
C VAL A 324 -11.34 -2.95 11.25
N GLN A 325 -10.76 -3.79 10.39
CA GLN A 325 -11.45 -4.33 9.23
C GLN A 325 -12.66 -5.19 9.66
N ARG A 326 -13.78 -5.07 8.94
CA ARG A 326 -15.06 -5.76 9.26
C ARG A 326 -15.59 -6.57 8.08
N LEU A 327 -14.93 -7.68 7.76
CA LEU A 327 -15.31 -8.58 6.65
C LEU A 327 -16.02 -9.87 7.11
N GLU A 328 -16.30 -10.02 8.40
CA GLU A 328 -16.84 -11.25 8.98
C GLU A 328 -18.26 -11.61 8.49
N ASN A 329 -19.04 -10.63 8.01
CA ASN A 329 -20.31 -10.83 7.32
C ASN A 329 -20.76 -9.56 6.57
N ALA A 330 -21.74 -9.70 5.69
CA ALA A 330 -22.29 -8.61 4.89
C ALA A 330 -22.79 -7.41 5.69
N THR A 331 -23.50 -7.64 6.80
CA THR A 331 -24.05 -6.56 7.64
C THR A 331 -22.92 -5.71 8.22
N ALA A 332 -21.88 -6.36 8.73
CA ALA A 332 -20.72 -5.67 9.28
C ALA A 332 -19.94 -4.93 8.20
N PHE A 333 -19.70 -5.57 7.06
CA PHE A 333 -19.01 -4.97 5.92
C PHE A 333 -19.72 -3.73 5.40
N LEU A 334 -21.01 -3.82 5.12
CA LEU A 334 -21.83 -2.70 4.64
C LEU A 334 -21.88 -1.56 5.66
N ARG A 335 -21.84 -1.87 6.96
CA ARG A 335 -21.84 -0.85 8.03
C ARG A 335 -20.48 -0.19 8.22
N TYR A 336 -19.37 -0.88 7.93
CA TYR A 336 -18.01 -0.45 8.26
C TYR A 336 -17.05 -0.63 7.08
N GLN A 337 -17.45 -0.17 5.89
CA GLN A 337 -16.66 -0.27 4.66
C GLN A 337 -15.29 0.41 4.74
N THR A 338 -15.15 1.40 5.63
CA THR A 338 -13.89 2.11 5.92
C THR A 338 -13.38 1.81 7.34
N GLY A 339 -13.73 0.64 7.88
CA GLY A 339 -13.29 0.15 9.18
C GLY A 339 -14.27 0.45 10.31
N GLY A 340 -14.36 -0.50 11.23
CA GLY A 340 -15.06 -0.42 12.50
C GLY A 340 -14.18 0.15 13.62
N PRO A 341 -14.78 0.50 14.76
CA PRO A 341 -14.10 1.18 15.85
C PRO A 341 -12.90 0.39 16.42
N PRO A 342 -11.94 1.07 17.08
CA PRO A 342 -11.92 2.51 17.36
C PRO A 342 -11.78 3.37 16.10
N PHE A 343 -12.49 4.50 16.08
CA PHE A 343 -12.39 5.45 14.97
C PHE A 343 -11.08 6.23 15.07
N LEU A 344 -10.43 6.40 13.93
CA LEU A 344 -9.16 7.08 13.82
C LEU A 344 -9.35 8.60 13.79
N SER A 345 -8.33 9.30 14.25
CA SER A 345 -8.22 10.76 14.24
C SER A 345 -6.94 11.19 13.51
N MET A 346 -6.80 12.50 13.30
CA MET A 346 -5.59 13.11 12.72
C MET A 346 -4.32 12.86 13.54
N ASP A 347 -4.45 12.52 14.81
CA ASP A 347 -3.32 12.22 15.72
C ASP A 347 -3.05 10.71 15.85
N SER A 348 -3.83 9.89 15.14
CA SER A 348 -3.64 8.44 15.17
C SER A 348 -2.31 8.04 14.53
N VAL A 349 -1.64 7.08 15.16
CA VAL A 349 -0.38 6.52 14.65
C VAL A 349 -0.69 5.56 13.50
N ILE A 350 0.02 5.71 12.40
CA ILE A 350 0.02 4.79 11.27
C ILE A 350 0.85 3.54 11.66
N PRO A 351 0.31 2.33 11.50
CA PRO A 351 1.08 1.11 11.79
C PRO A 351 2.17 0.92 10.74
N THR A 352 3.42 1.17 11.11
CA THR A 352 4.58 1.08 10.18
C THR A 352 5.32 -0.25 10.28
N ASN A 353 5.07 -1.02 11.34
CA ASN A 353 5.69 -2.30 11.62
C ASN A 353 7.22 -2.31 11.41
N GLY A 354 7.90 -1.27 11.91
CA GLY A 354 9.36 -1.17 11.91
C GLY A 354 9.99 -0.53 10.67
N LEU A 355 9.21 -0.18 9.64
CA LEU A 355 9.72 0.61 8.50
C LEU A 355 10.15 2.01 8.89
N ALA A 356 9.42 2.62 9.82
CA ALA A 356 9.75 3.95 10.32
C ALA A 356 10.49 3.82 11.64
N THR A 357 11.58 4.57 11.77
CA THR A 357 12.35 4.71 13.02
C THR A 357 11.66 5.61 14.04
N SER A 358 10.55 6.25 13.67
CA SER A 358 9.75 7.14 14.51
C SER A 358 8.27 6.96 14.19
N PRO A 359 7.35 7.24 15.14
CA PRO A 359 5.92 7.18 14.89
C PRO A 359 5.54 8.06 13.69
N VAL A 360 4.75 7.52 12.77
CA VAL A 360 4.18 8.26 11.65
C VAL A 360 2.75 8.62 12.02
N ILE A 361 2.43 9.90 12.02
CA ILE A 361 1.11 10.38 12.41
C ILE A 361 0.24 10.56 11.16
N LEU A 362 -1.04 10.22 11.26
CA LEU A 362 -1.97 10.29 10.14
C LEU A 362 -1.99 11.67 9.48
N SER A 363 -2.01 12.73 10.27
CA SER A 363 -2.01 14.10 9.76
C SER A 363 -0.74 14.52 9.02
N ASP A 364 0.39 13.83 9.21
CA ASP A 364 1.63 14.11 8.50
C ASP A 364 1.55 13.71 7.03
N VAL A 365 0.64 12.80 6.67
CA VAL A 365 0.56 12.23 5.33
C VAL A 365 -0.73 12.62 4.61
N MET A 366 -1.55 13.50 5.20
CA MET A 366 -2.78 13.99 4.56
C MET A 366 -2.51 14.89 3.34
N SER A 367 -1.39 15.62 3.32
CA SER A 367 -1.00 16.48 2.20
C SER A 367 0.26 15.95 1.53
N THR A 368 0.28 15.90 0.20
CA THR A 368 1.46 15.45 -0.56
C THR A 368 2.60 16.48 -0.57
N THR A 369 2.38 17.67 -0.01
CA THR A 369 3.33 18.79 0.00
C THR A 369 3.56 19.37 1.40
N GLU A 370 3.18 18.64 2.45
CA GLU A 370 3.47 18.99 3.84
C GLU A 370 4.11 17.80 4.57
N GLY A 371 4.76 18.08 5.69
CA GLY A 371 5.36 17.05 6.54
C GLY A 371 6.49 16.31 5.82
N PRO A 372 6.53 14.96 5.85
CA PRO A 372 7.55 14.17 5.16
C PRO A 372 7.33 14.05 3.65
N LEU A 373 6.21 14.56 3.12
CA LEU A 373 5.83 14.41 1.72
C LEU A 373 6.17 15.66 0.90
N CYS A 374 6.70 15.46 -0.31
CA CYS A 374 7.08 16.56 -1.20
C CYS A 374 6.94 16.15 -2.68
N TYR A 375 5.70 15.95 -3.12
CA TYR A 375 5.38 15.60 -4.50
C TYR A 375 3.97 16.06 -4.93
N ILE A 376 3.77 16.11 -6.24
CA ILE A 376 2.48 16.36 -6.90
C ILE A 376 2.29 15.36 -8.05
N TYR A 377 1.09 15.31 -8.60
CA TYR A 377 0.77 14.57 -9.83
C TYR A 377 0.58 15.53 -11.00
N ASP A 378 0.93 15.07 -12.21
CA ASP A 378 0.69 15.77 -13.48
C ASP A 378 -0.80 15.83 -13.91
#